data_AF-A0A800DQH3-F1
#
_entry.id   AF-A0A800DQH3-F1
#
_cell.length_a   1.000
_cell.length_b   1.000
_cell.length_c   1.000
_cell.angle_alpha   90.00
_cell.angle_beta   90.00
_cell.angle_gamma   90.00
#
_symmetry.space_group_name_H-M   'P 1'
#
loop_
_entity.id
_entity.type
_entity.pdbx_description
1 polymer ?
#
loop_
_entity_poly.entity_id
_entity_poly.type
_entity_poly.pdbx_seq_one_letter_code
_entity_poly.pdbx_strand_id
1 'polypeptide(L)'
;MQMFKITVVYFILLLLSVTAVTFFTPMISADQTEEETSREKCYKCHKEEVEYKEWERSGHAKSLTNLKKSPDAQDSCLICHSSGYKSDALRWGEGWKQLATLETAQNEVGCSSCHRHGSKREHYLIQPAKNLCASCHKMDCG
;
A
#
# COMPACT_ATOMS: atom_id res chain seq x y z
N MET A 1 -24.95 -27.44 -57.31
CA MET A 1 -25.72 -26.62 -56.32
C MET A 1 -25.65 -27.13 -54.87
N GLN A 2 -25.33 -28.40 -54.61
CA GLN A 2 -25.31 -28.95 -53.24
C GLN A 2 -24.03 -28.62 -52.46
N MET A 3 -22.87 -28.58 -53.12
CA MET A 3 -21.59 -28.22 -52.49
C MET A 3 -21.53 -26.76 -52.02
N PHE A 4 -22.14 -25.82 -52.75
CA PHE A 4 -22.17 -24.40 -52.39
C PHE A 4 -22.95 -24.15 -51.08
N LYS A 5 -24.03 -24.92 -50.84
CA LYS A 5 -24.82 -24.83 -49.61
C LYS A 5 -24.03 -25.31 -48.39
N ILE A 6 -23.20 -26.35 -48.56
CA ILE A 6 -22.39 -26.91 -47.47
C ILE A 6 -21.30 -25.91 -47.08
N THR A 7 -20.61 -25.30 -48.05
CA THR A 7 -19.57 -24.30 -47.78
C THR A 7 -20.12 -23.08 -47.03
N VAL A 8 -21.31 -22.59 -47.42
CA VAL A 8 -21.96 -21.45 -46.74
C VAL A 8 -22.37 -21.78 -45.30
N VAL A 9 -22.87 -22.99 -45.04
CA VAL A 9 -23.23 -23.43 -43.67
C VAL A 9 -21.99 -23.52 -42.77
N TYR A 10 -20.87 -24.06 -43.27
CA TYR A 10 -19.62 -24.09 -42.51
C TYR A 10 -19.08 -22.70 -42.24
N PHE A 11 -19.18 -21.77 -43.19
CA PHE A 11 -18.73 -20.39 -43.01
C PHE A 11 -19.56 -19.64 -41.96
N ILE A 12 -20.88 -19.87 -41.92
CA ILE A 12 -21.78 -19.28 -40.92
C ILE A 12 -21.52 -19.88 -39.53
N LEU A 13 -21.30 -21.20 -39.43
CA LEU A 13 -20.94 -21.85 -38.16
C LEU A 13 -19.59 -21.37 -37.61
N LEU A 14 -18.63 -21.10 -38.50
CA LEU A 14 -17.31 -20.58 -38.14
C LEU A 14 -17.38 -19.10 -37.72
N LEU A 15 -18.25 -18.30 -38.33
CA LEU A 15 -18.52 -16.93 -37.90
C LEU A 15 -19.24 -16.88 -36.54
N LEU A 16 -20.21 -17.77 -36.30
CA LEU A 16 -20.92 -17.86 -35.02
C LEU A 16 -19.99 -18.29 -33.88
N SER A 17 -19.07 -19.23 -34.11
CA SER A 17 -18.09 -19.63 -33.11
C SER A 17 -17.12 -18.50 -32.77
N VAL A 18 -16.68 -17.72 -33.75
CA VAL A 18 -15.82 -16.54 -33.51
C VAL A 18 -16.53 -15.46 -32.70
N THR A 19 -17.82 -15.21 -32.96
CA THR A 19 -18.61 -14.26 -32.15
C THR A 19 -18.90 -14.75 -30.73
N ALA A 20 -19.02 -16.05 -30.50
CA ALA A 20 -19.20 -16.60 -29.16
C ALA A 20 -17.93 -16.43 -28.30
N VAL A 21 -16.74 -16.51 -28.90
CA VAL A 21 -15.46 -16.33 -28.21
C VAL A 21 -15.21 -14.87 -27.83
N THR A 22 -15.69 -13.91 -28.60
CA THR A 22 -15.56 -12.48 -28.24
C THR A 22 -16.56 -12.03 -27.17
N PHE A 23 -17.74 -12.65 -27.10
CA PHE A 23 -18.75 -12.38 -26.06
C PHE A 23 -18.47 -13.06 -24.71
N PHE A 24 -17.66 -14.11 -24.67
CA PHE A 24 -17.22 -14.81 -23.44
C PHE A 24 -15.82 -14.39 -22.98
N THR A 25 -15.38 -13.18 -23.30
CA THR A 25 -14.33 -12.57 -22.46
C THR A 25 -14.93 -12.39 -21.07
N PRO A 26 -14.35 -12.97 -20.01
CA PRO A 26 -14.84 -12.69 -18.68
C PRO A 26 -14.71 -11.17 -18.49
N MET A 27 -15.83 -10.54 -18.13
CA MET A 27 -15.86 -9.29 -17.40
C MET A 27 -15.09 -9.57 -16.10
N ILE A 28 -13.75 -9.54 -16.19
CA ILE A 28 -12.85 -9.48 -15.06
C ILE A 28 -13.25 -8.17 -14.41
N SER A 29 -14.14 -8.28 -13.42
CA SER A 29 -14.20 -7.30 -12.37
C SER A 29 -12.77 -7.24 -11.86
N ALA A 30 -12.08 -6.15 -12.20
CA ALA A 30 -10.98 -5.69 -11.40
C ALA A 30 -11.59 -5.34 -10.05
N ASP A 31 -11.87 -6.36 -9.24
CA ASP A 31 -11.76 -6.24 -7.80
C ASP A 31 -10.28 -5.98 -7.59
N GLN A 32 -9.92 -4.70 -7.69
CA GLN A 32 -8.70 -4.20 -7.14
C GLN A 32 -8.84 -4.51 -5.66
N THR A 33 -8.40 -5.70 -5.25
CA THR A 33 -7.74 -5.80 -3.95
C THR A 33 -6.69 -4.72 -4.04
N GLU A 34 -6.97 -3.56 -3.46
CA GLU A 34 -6.01 -2.49 -3.29
C GLU A 34 -4.72 -3.19 -2.86
N GLU A 35 -3.73 -3.11 -3.72
CA GLU A 35 -2.41 -3.62 -3.42
C GLU A 35 -2.06 -3.00 -2.07
N GLU A 36 -2.00 -3.83 -1.02
CA GLU A 36 -1.67 -3.42 0.34
C GLU A 36 -0.27 -2.80 0.29
N THR A 37 -0.24 -1.50 0.05
CA THR A 37 1.00 -0.74 -0.14
C THR A 37 1.83 -0.64 1.14
N SER A 38 1.26 -1.07 2.28
CA SER A 38 1.90 -1.14 3.60
C SER A 38 2.39 -2.55 3.91
N ARG A 39 3.67 -2.70 4.29
CA ARG A 39 4.16 -3.95 4.88
C ARG A 39 3.71 -4.15 6.33
N GLU A 40 3.13 -3.13 6.97
CA GLU A 40 2.57 -3.29 8.31
C GLU A 40 1.34 -4.20 8.28
N LYS A 41 1.36 -5.24 9.11
CA LYS A 41 0.29 -6.25 9.18
C LYS A 41 -0.64 -6.03 10.36
N CYS A 42 -0.73 -4.79 10.87
CA CYS A 42 -1.56 -4.43 12.02
C CYS A 42 -3.05 -4.70 11.75
N TYR A 43 -3.50 -4.42 10.53
CA TYR A 43 -4.88 -4.64 10.08
C TYR A 43 -5.33 -6.12 10.24
N LYS A 44 -4.42 -7.10 10.21
CA LYS A 44 -4.78 -8.52 10.33
C LYS A 44 -5.53 -8.84 11.62
N CYS A 45 -5.26 -8.06 12.68
CA CYS A 45 -5.95 -8.18 13.96
C CYS A 45 -6.77 -6.93 14.29
N HIS A 46 -6.34 -5.74 13.85
CA HIS A 46 -6.93 -4.45 14.26
C HIS A 46 -7.83 -3.80 13.21
N LYS A 47 -8.14 -4.46 12.08
CA LYS A 47 -8.96 -3.86 11.00
C LYS A 47 -10.36 -3.40 11.43
N GLU A 48 -10.95 -4.05 12.42
CA GLU A 48 -12.34 -3.76 12.82
C GLU A 48 -12.45 -2.59 13.80
N GLU A 49 -11.34 -2.22 14.42
CA GLU A 49 -11.27 -1.13 15.40
C GLU A 49 -11.54 0.23 14.74
N VAL A 50 -12.14 1.14 15.51
CA VAL A 50 -12.48 2.49 15.01
C VAL A 50 -11.22 3.23 14.58
N GLU A 51 -10.14 3.07 15.34
CA GLU A 51 -8.85 3.72 15.12
C GLU A 51 -8.22 3.34 13.77
N TYR A 52 -8.38 2.08 13.33
CA TYR A 52 -7.90 1.66 12.01
C TYR A 52 -8.70 2.34 10.90
N LYS A 53 -10.03 2.37 11.03
CA LYS A 53 -10.95 3.01 10.07
C LYS A 53 -10.73 4.52 9.99
N GLU A 54 -10.36 5.16 11.10
CA GLU A 54 -9.98 6.57 11.15
C GLU A 54 -8.60 6.81 10.52
N TRP A 55 -7.61 5.96 10.85
CA TRP A 55 -6.27 6.05 10.31
C TRP A 55 -6.26 5.94 8.77
N GLU A 56 -7.00 4.99 8.21
CA GLU A 56 -7.12 4.75 6.75
C GLU A 56 -7.54 6.01 5.99
N ARG A 57 -8.39 6.84 6.61
CA ARG A 57 -8.89 8.08 6.02
C ARG A 57 -7.94 9.26 6.23
N SER A 58 -7.02 9.17 7.17
CA SER A 58 -6.11 10.25 7.57
C SER A 58 -5.03 10.56 6.53
N GLY A 59 -4.29 11.66 6.77
CA GLY A 59 -3.09 11.98 5.99
C GLY A 59 -1.91 11.03 6.26
N HIS A 60 -1.88 10.37 7.42
CA HIS A 60 -0.82 9.42 7.76
C HIS A 60 -0.86 8.17 6.89
N ALA A 61 -2.06 7.63 6.62
CA ALA A 61 -2.23 6.51 5.70
C ALA A 61 -1.79 6.83 4.25
N LYS A 62 -1.73 8.12 3.89
CA LYS A 62 -1.38 8.60 2.55
C LYS A 62 0.01 9.25 2.49
N SER A 63 0.77 9.23 3.59
CA SER A 63 1.98 10.04 3.74
C SER A 63 3.05 9.71 2.70
N LEU A 64 3.26 8.42 2.43
CA LEU A 64 4.27 7.93 1.51
C LEU A 64 3.84 8.15 0.06
N THR A 65 2.59 7.83 -0.28
CA THR A 65 2.03 8.05 -1.63
C THR A 65 2.05 9.53 -2.00
N ASN A 66 1.73 10.42 -1.05
CA ASN A 66 1.79 11.87 -1.28
C ASN A 66 3.24 12.34 -1.45
N LEU A 67 4.18 11.81 -0.65
CA LEU A 67 5.60 12.13 -0.80
C LEU A 67 6.13 11.70 -2.17
N LYS A 68 5.90 10.46 -2.60
CA LYS A 68 6.39 9.93 -3.88
C LYS A 68 5.87 10.68 -5.11
N LYS A 69 4.75 11.41 -4.99
CA LYS A 69 4.20 12.26 -6.05
C LYS A 69 4.83 13.65 -6.11
N SER A 70 5.58 14.05 -5.08
CA SER A 70 6.25 15.36 -5.06
C SER A 70 7.49 15.33 -5.95
N PRO A 71 7.67 16.32 -6.86
CA PRO A 71 8.90 16.43 -7.66
C PRO A 71 10.14 16.71 -6.80
N ASP A 72 9.96 17.25 -5.59
CA ASP A 72 11.04 17.59 -4.66
C ASP A 72 11.32 16.50 -3.63
N ALA A 73 10.71 15.31 -3.80
CA ALA A 73 10.88 14.20 -2.87
C ALA A 73 12.35 13.75 -2.80
N GLN A 74 12.86 13.59 -1.59
CA GLN A 74 14.19 13.04 -1.32
C GLN A 74 14.09 11.92 -0.28
N ASP A 75 15.08 11.02 -0.26
CA ASP A 75 15.14 9.93 0.73
C ASP A 75 15.11 10.46 2.17
N SER A 76 15.67 11.66 2.41
CA SER A 76 15.65 12.32 3.72
C SER A 76 14.23 12.62 4.22
N CYS A 77 13.25 12.80 3.33
CA CYS A 77 11.85 13.04 3.68
C CYS A 77 11.18 11.82 4.33
N LEU A 78 11.71 10.61 4.09
CA LEU A 78 11.17 9.36 4.63
C LEU A 78 11.27 9.28 6.16
N ILE A 79 12.12 10.10 6.79
CA ILE A 79 12.23 10.17 8.26
C ILE A 79 10.89 10.51 8.93
N CYS A 80 10.02 11.24 8.24
CA CYS A 80 8.68 11.62 8.70
C CYS A 80 7.57 10.94 7.90
N HIS A 81 7.79 10.65 6.62
CA HIS A 81 6.73 10.18 5.71
C HIS A 81 6.62 8.67 5.58
N SER A 82 7.53 7.90 6.18
CA SER A 82 7.53 6.44 6.10
C SER A 82 7.82 5.79 7.45
N SER A 83 6.93 4.90 7.88
CA SER A 83 7.28 3.99 8.98
C SER A 83 8.31 2.97 8.48
N GLY A 84 9.17 2.52 9.37
CA GLY A 84 10.24 1.59 8.98
C GLY A 84 11.57 2.25 8.61
N TYR A 85 11.58 3.51 8.15
CA TYR A 85 12.82 4.20 7.75
C TYR A 85 13.93 4.09 8.81
N LYS A 86 13.59 4.33 10.08
CA LYS A 86 14.55 4.19 11.20
C LYS A 86 14.77 2.74 11.66
N SER A 87 13.80 1.85 11.52
CA SER A 87 13.94 0.46 11.99
C SER A 87 14.67 -0.45 11.01
N ASP A 88 14.63 -0.14 9.71
CA ASP A 88 15.44 -0.81 8.69
C ASP A 88 16.94 -0.55 8.93
N ALA A 89 17.29 0.62 9.44
CA ALA A 89 18.64 0.93 9.94
C ALA A 89 19.02 0.19 11.25
N LEU A 90 18.06 -0.38 11.99
CA LEU A 90 18.26 -0.91 13.36
C LEU A 90 17.91 -2.40 13.50
N ARG A 91 17.96 -3.19 12.43
CA ARG A 91 17.84 -4.65 12.54
C ARG A 91 19.02 -5.22 13.34
N TRP A 92 18.71 -5.67 14.57
CA TRP A 92 19.67 -6.29 15.48
C TRP A 92 20.36 -7.49 14.82
N GLY A 93 21.68 -7.42 14.64
CA GLY A 93 22.53 -8.53 14.18
C GLY A 93 22.99 -8.48 12.72
N GLU A 94 22.48 -7.57 11.88
CA GLU A 94 22.83 -7.53 10.44
C GLU A 94 23.67 -6.31 10.01
N GLY A 95 24.19 -5.53 10.97
CA GLY A 95 24.85 -4.26 10.67
C GLY A 95 23.87 -3.20 10.16
N TRP A 96 24.35 -1.98 9.91
CA TRP A 96 23.55 -0.89 9.37
C TRP A 96 23.11 -1.23 7.93
N LYS A 97 21.98 -1.92 7.79
CA LYS A 97 21.37 -2.15 6.49
C LYS A 97 20.69 -0.88 6.03
N GLN A 98 20.79 -0.64 4.72
CA GLN A 98 20.41 0.60 4.07
C GLN A 98 19.05 1.11 4.55
N LEU A 99 19.03 2.38 4.99
CA LEU A 99 17.82 3.15 5.22
C LEU A 99 16.94 3.02 3.98
N ALA A 100 15.63 2.82 4.17
CA ALA A 100 14.70 2.80 3.05
C ALA A 100 14.90 4.05 2.16
N THR A 101 14.89 3.85 0.85
CA THR A 101 14.92 4.90 -0.19
C THR A 101 13.51 5.16 -0.71
N LEU A 102 13.29 6.23 -1.46
CA LEU A 102 11.98 6.51 -2.08
C LEU A 102 11.49 5.35 -2.96
N GLU A 103 12.42 4.65 -3.60
CA GLU A 103 12.14 3.47 -4.41
C GLU A 103 11.71 2.28 -3.53
N THR A 104 12.40 2.05 -2.40
CA THR A 104 12.25 0.83 -1.60
C THR A 104 11.27 0.95 -0.42
N ALA A 105 10.91 2.18 -0.03
CA ALA A 105 9.96 2.46 1.03
C ALA A 105 8.58 1.90 0.68
N GLN A 106 8.03 1.14 1.62
CA GLN A 106 6.79 0.36 1.49
C GLN A 106 5.86 0.56 2.69
N ASN A 107 6.10 1.56 3.53
CA ASN A 107 5.12 1.90 4.55
C ASN A 107 4.96 3.41 4.60
N GLU A 108 3.73 3.84 4.61
CA GLU A 108 3.25 5.12 5.10
C GLU A 108 3.51 5.30 6.60
N VAL A 109 3.02 6.40 7.19
CA VAL A 109 3.04 6.57 8.65
C VAL A 109 1.99 5.62 9.24
N GLY A 110 2.39 4.38 9.44
CA GLY A 110 1.57 3.30 9.99
C GLY A 110 1.47 3.30 11.52
N CYS A 111 0.75 2.33 12.05
CA CYS A 111 0.51 2.16 13.48
C CYS A 111 1.83 2.06 14.27
N SER A 112 2.85 1.42 13.67
CA SER A 112 4.15 1.20 14.32
C SER A 112 4.96 2.48 14.53
N SER A 113 4.63 3.57 13.82
CA SER A 113 5.19 4.91 14.06
C SER A 113 4.83 5.46 15.44
N CYS A 114 3.75 4.95 16.05
CA CYS A 114 3.26 5.40 17.34
C CYS A 114 3.23 4.31 18.40
N HIS A 115 2.90 3.08 18.02
CA HIS A 115 2.66 1.97 18.94
C HIS A 115 3.69 0.86 18.79
N ARG A 116 3.97 0.16 19.90
CA ARG A 116 4.79 -1.05 19.91
C ARG A 116 4.29 -2.04 20.95
N HIS A 117 3.97 -3.26 20.52
CA HIS A 117 3.75 -4.37 21.44
C HIS A 117 4.98 -4.55 22.33
N GLY A 118 4.78 -4.52 23.65
CA GLY A 118 5.85 -4.56 24.65
C GLY A 118 6.33 -3.19 25.15
N SER A 119 5.79 -2.08 24.62
CA SER A 119 5.95 -0.79 25.30
C SER A 119 5.23 -0.81 26.64
N LYS A 120 5.89 -0.29 27.68
CA LYS A 120 5.33 -0.13 29.03
C LYS A 120 4.63 1.23 29.24
N ARG A 121 4.62 2.09 28.21
CA ARG A 121 3.90 3.36 28.27
C ARG A 121 2.41 3.10 28.06
N GLU A 122 1.60 4.02 28.57
CA GLU A 122 0.15 4.02 28.34
C GLU A 122 -0.15 3.91 26.84
N HIS A 123 -1.20 3.14 26.51
CA HIS A 123 -1.61 2.83 25.13
C HIS A 123 -0.47 2.27 24.23
N TYR A 124 0.53 1.62 24.81
CA TYR A 124 1.67 1.03 24.10
C TYR A 124 2.49 2.03 23.26
N LEU A 125 2.50 3.32 23.64
CA LEU A 125 3.19 4.36 22.88
C LEU A 125 4.71 4.16 22.87
N ILE A 126 5.37 4.43 21.74
CA ILE A 126 6.84 4.33 21.60
C ILE A 126 7.58 5.49 22.31
N GLN A 127 6.89 6.57 22.63
CA GLN A 127 7.40 7.76 23.32
C GLN A 127 6.27 8.46 24.11
N PRO A 128 6.56 9.42 25.01
CA PRO A 128 5.52 10.21 25.67
C PRO A 128 4.64 10.95 24.65
N ALA A 129 3.33 11.01 24.90
CA ALA A 129 2.36 11.60 23.96
C ALA A 129 2.76 13.00 23.47
N LYS A 130 3.27 13.87 24.36
CA LYS A 130 3.74 15.22 24.01
C LYS A 130 4.86 15.24 22.95
N ASN A 131 5.73 14.23 22.93
CA ASN A 131 6.85 14.13 22.00
C ASN A 131 6.47 13.36 20.73
N LEU A 132 5.39 12.58 20.79
CA LEU A 132 4.97 11.70 19.71
C LEU A 132 4.69 12.48 18.42
N CYS A 133 3.79 13.45 18.52
CA CYS A 133 3.40 14.29 17.39
C CYS A 133 4.57 15.18 16.94
N ALA A 134 5.27 15.80 17.91
CA ALA A 134 6.37 16.72 17.67
C ALA A 134 7.61 16.05 17.05
N SER A 135 7.71 14.71 17.07
CA SER A 135 8.83 14.03 16.45
C SER A 135 8.87 14.17 14.92
N CYS A 136 7.71 14.41 14.30
CA CYS A 136 7.55 14.73 12.87
C CYS A 136 7.04 16.16 12.65
N HIS A 137 6.07 16.62 13.44
CA HIS A 137 5.48 17.96 13.37
C HIS A 137 6.26 18.94 14.24
N LYS A 138 7.51 19.18 13.87
CA LYS A 138 8.31 20.25 14.47
C LYS A 138 7.86 21.58 13.88
N MET A 139 7.50 22.53 14.73
CA MET A 139 7.29 23.94 14.34
C MET A 139 8.58 24.75 14.47
N ASP A 140 9.66 24.08 14.86
CA ASP A 140 10.96 24.65 15.10
C ASP A 140 11.61 24.91 13.73
N CYS A 141 11.56 26.17 13.29
CA CYS A 141 12.45 26.68 12.26
C CYS A 141 13.89 26.54 12.79
N GLY A 142 14.60 25.52 12.32
CA GLY A 142 16.05 25.48 12.29
C GLY A 142 16.51 25.78 10.88
#